data_AF-A0A0L8HXN0-F1
#
_entry.id   AF-A0A0L8HXN0-F1
#
_cell.length_a   1.000
_cell.length_b   1.000
_cell.length_c   1.000
_cell.angle_alpha   90.00
_cell.angle_beta   90.00
_cell.angle_gamma   90.00
#
_symmetry.space_group_name_H-M   'P 1'
#
loop_
_entity.id
_entity.type
_entity.pdbx_description
1 polymer ?
#
loop_
_entity_poly.entity_id
_entity_poly.type
_entity_poly.pdbx_seq_one_letter_code
_entity_poly.pdbx_strand_id
1 'polypeptide(L)'
;MTFLLVYFRTENYINSSTTSEPAPSAEAVGEGIVLIIICLFAFFGNTLLCTVILRTRSLRNSSTYLILCLSISDIVVTVVNMPLTIFSIFKGIWPFTEDDCVALGYINMVSFIASVMSLTAISLNRYFRICRSLHFKSMFTFKKTMMMAF
;
A
#
# COMPACT_ATOMS: atom_id res chain seq x y z
N MET A 1 -2.10 12.89 -5.06
CA MET A 1 -3.19 13.88 -5.24
C MET A 1 -3.63 14.45 -3.89
N THR A 2 -4.01 13.62 -2.90
CA THR A 2 -4.42 14.07 -1.56
C THR A 2 -3.35 14.90 -0.83
N PHE A 3 -2.09 14.48 -0.84
CA PHE A 3 -0.99 15.23 -0.19
C PHE A 3 -0.73 16.61 -0.79
N LEU A 4 -0.77 16.72 -2.13
CA LEU A 4 -0.63 18.01 -2.80
C LEU A 4 -1.83 18.92 -2.54
N LEU A 5 -3.06 18.37 -2.46
CA LEU A 5 -4.22 19.17 -2.09
C LEU A 5 -4.18 19.62 -0.64
N VAL A 6 -3.69 18.79 0.29
CA VAL A 6 -3.46 19.20 1.69
C VAL A 6 -2.39 20.28 1.72
N TYR A 7 -1.23 20.10 1.07
CA TYR A 7 -0.18 21.11 1.00
C TYR A 7 -0.69 22.44 0.43
N PHE A 8 -1.35 22.41 -0.74
CA PHE A 8 -1.90 23.60 -1.39
C PHE A 8 -3.01 24.25 -0.55
N ARG A 9 -3.86 23.47 0.11
CA ARG A 9 -4.87 23.98 1.06
C ARG A 9 -4.21 24.63 2.26
N THR A 10 -3.13 24.07 2.76
CA THR A 10 -2.37 24.62 3.89
C THR A 10 -1.72 25.95 3.50
N GLU A 11 -1.17 26.05 2.29
CA GLU A 11 -0.61 27.29 1.76
C GLU A 11 -1.68 28.39 1.58
N ASN A 12 -2.85 28.03 1.03
CA ASN A 12 -4.00 28.93 0.92
C ASN A 12 -4.55 29.35 2.30
N TYR A 13 -4.50 28.45 3.29
CA TYR A 13 -4.89 28.75 4.66
C TYR A 13 -3.90 29.71 5.33
N ILE A 14 -2.59 29.53 5.17
CA ILE A 14 -1.58 30.46 5.69
C ILE A 14 -1.77 31.86 5.10
N ASN A 15 -2.01 31.94 3.78
CA ASN A 15 -2.27 33.21 3.09
C ASN A 15 -3.56 33.93 3.58
N SER A 16 -4.54 33.18 4.08
CA SER A 16 -5.81 33.73 4.62
C SER A 16 -5.80 33.94 6.15
N SER A 17 -4.97 33.20 6.88
CA SER A 17 -4.77 33.29 8.35
C SER A 17 -4.23 34.64 8.80
N THR A 18 -3.55 35.37 7.90
CA THR A 18 -3.13 36.76 8.13
C THR A 18 -4.29 37.73 8.37
N THR A 19 -5.56 37.28 8.25
CA THR A 19 -6.75 38.13 8.39
C THR A 19 -7.82 37.70 9.42
N SER A 20 -7.78 36.51 10.04
CA SER A 20 -8.78 36.11 11.07
C SER A 20 -8.45 34.79 11.79
N GLU A 21 -8.74 34.69 13.09
CA GLU A 21 -8.62 33.45 13.89
C GLU A 21 -9.37 32.26 13.27
N PRO A 22 -8.78 31.05 13.25
CA PRO A 22 -9.41 29.92 12.60
C PRO A 22 -10.20 29.02 13.56
N ALA A 23 -11.50 28.91 13.32
CA ALA A 23 -12.30 27.79 13.81
C ALA A 23 -12.09 26.57 12.89
N PRO A 24 -12.03 25.33 13.42
CA PRO A 24 -12.02 24.14 12.58
C PRO A 24 -13.32 24.09 11.78
N SER A 25 -13.21 24.24 10.46
CA SER A 25 -14.35 24.11 9.55
C SER A 25 -14.91 22.68 9.63
N ALA A 26 -16.23 22.52 9.55
CA ALA A 26 -16.88 21.19 9.59
C ALA A 26 -16.33 20.24 8.51
N GLU A 27 -15.82 20.80 7.41
CA GLU A 27 -15.15 20.09 6.32
C GLU A 27 -13.86 19.39 6.78
N ALA A 28 -13.03 20.05 7.60
CA ALA A 28 -11.78 19.49 8.13
C ALA A 28 -12.04 18.31 9.09
N VAL A 29 -13.10 18.39 9.88
CA VAL A 29 -13.52 17.31 10.79
C VAL A 29 -13.99 16.09 10.00
N GLY A 30 -14.76 16.30 8.93
CA GLY A 30 -15.19 15.23 8.03
C GLY A 30 -14.02 14.51 7.38
N GLU A 31 -13.06 15.27 6.84
CA GLU A 31 -11.83 14.71 6.25
C GLU A 31 -11.02 13.91 7.28
N GLY A 32 -10.84 14.44 8.50
CA GLY A 32 -10.13 13.75 9.58
C GLY A 32 -10.75 12.41 9.95
N ILE A 33 -12.09 12.35 10.07
CA ILE A 33 -12.81 11.10 10.40
C ILE A 33 -12.62 10.05 9.29
N VAL A 34 -12.78 10.46 8.03
CA VAL A 34 -12.60 9.56 6.88
C VAL A 34 -11.17 9.03 6.83
N LEU A 35 -10.17 9.89 7.05
CA LEU A 35 -8.77 9.49 7.10
C LEU A 35 -8.52 8.47 8.20
N ILE A 36 -9.03 8.69 9.42
CA ILE A 36 -8.89 7.74 10.53
C ILE A 36 -9.48 6.37 10.18
N ILE A 37 -10.65 6.32 9.54
CA ILE A 37 -11.25 5.06 9.11
C ILE A 37 -10.34 4.34 8.10
N ILE A 38 -9.86 5.06 7.08
CA ILE A 38 -8.95 4.51 6.08
C ILE A 38 -7.65 4.01 6.74
N CYS A 39 -7.10 4.74 7.72
CA CYS A 39 -5.92 4.32 8.49
C CYS A 39 -6.12 2.96 9.14
N LEU A 40 -7.26 2.78 9.82
CA LEU A 40 -7.55 1.55 10.55
C LEU A 40 -7.62 0.39 9.57
N PHE A 41 -8.38 0.53 8.49
CA PHE A 41 -8.47 -0.50 7.47
C PHE A 41 -7.11 -0.81 6.82
N ALA A 42 -6.32 0.20 6.50
CA ALA A 42 -4.99 0.03 5.91
C ALA A 42 -4.04 -0.69 6.88
N PHE A 43 -3.99 -0.27 8.14
CA PHE A 43 -3.13 -0.87 9.16
C PHE A 43 -3.49 -2.34 9.42
N PHE A 44 -4.77 -2.63 9.66
CA PHE A 44 -5.23 -4.00 9.90
C PHE A 44 -5.08 -4.87 8.66
N GLY A 45 -5.44 -4.37 7.47
CA GLY A 45 -5.33 -5.10 6.22
C GLY A 45 -3.90 -5.49 5.88
N ASN A 46 -2.96 -4.54 5.94
CA ASN A 46 -1.56 -4.78 5.64
C ASN A 46 -0.88 -5.67 6.69
N THR A 47 -1.23 -5.54 7.97
CA THR A 47 -0.72 -6.40 9.04
C THR A 47 -1.21 -7.85 8.88
N LEU A 48 -2.49 -8.03 8.55
CA LEU A 48 -3.06 -9.35 8.28
C LEU A 48 -2.39 -9.99 7.05
N LEU A 49 -2.20 -9.22 5.98
CA LEU A 49 -1.52 -9.68 4.76
C LEU A 49 -0.09 -10.13 5.04
N CYS A 50 0.68 -9.32 5.78
CA CYS A 50 2.03 -9.66 6.23
C CYS A 50 2.02 -10.96 7.05
N THR A 51 1.10 -11.09 8.01
CA THR A 51 0.97 -12.28 8.85
C THR A 51 0.64 -13.55 8.04
N VAL A 52 -0.27 -13.46 7.07
CA VAL A 52 -0.67 -14.58 6.21
C VAL A 52 0.48 -15.05 5.34
N ILE A 53 1.24 -14.11 4.76
CA ILE A 53 2.41 -14.41 3.92
C ILE A 53 3.50 -15.09 4.75
N LEU A 54 3.79 -14.58 5.95
CA LEU A 54 4.81 -15.13 6.84
C LEU A 54 4.42 -16.53 7.35
N ARG A 55 3.14 -16.78 7.64
CA ARG A 55 2.67 -18.10 8.09
C ARG A 55 2.60 -19.15 6.99
N THR A 56 2.35 -18.75 5.74
CA THR A 56 2.10 -19.72 4.65
C THR A 56 3.35 -19.99 3.84
N ARG A 57 4.14 -20.99 4.26
CA ARG A 57 5.40 -21.39 3.59
C ARG A 57 5.21 -21.79 2.12
N SER A 58 4.03 -22.33 1.77
CA SER A 58 3.67 -22.72 0.39
C SER A 58 3.49 -21.52 -0.56
N LEU A 59 3.40 -20.29 -0.06
CA LEU A 59 3.23 -19.08 -0.87
C LEU A 59 4.56 -18.34 -1.10
N ARG A 60 5.72 -18.84 -0.65
CA ARG A 60 7.03 -18.17 -0.83
C ARG A 60 7.57 -18.32 -2.27
N ASN A 61 7.02 -17.53 -3.18
CA ASN A 61 7.56 -17.28 -4.51
C ASN A 61 8.14 -15.85 -4.58
N SER A 62 8.96 -15.54 -5.60
CA SER A 62 9.52 -14.20 -5.81
C SER A 62 8.45 -13.10 -5.80
N SER A 63 7.26 -13.42 -6.31
CA SER A 63 6.08 -12.57 -6.30
C SER A 63 5.60 -12.16 -4.90
N THR A 64 5.68 -13.05 -3.92
CA THR A 64 5.13 -12.82 -2.58
C THR A 64 6.08 -12.01 -1.71
N TYR A 65 7.38 -12.00 -2.03
CA TYR A 65 8.33 -11.08 -1.41
C TYR A 65 8.04 -9.62 -1.79
N LEU A 66 7.61 -9.34 -3.03
CA LEU A 66 7.19 -7.99 -3.43
C LEU A 66 5.96 -7.53 -2.64
N ILE A 67 4.99 -8.41 -2.43
CA ILE A 67 3.79 -8.13 -1.62
C ILE A 67 4.17 -7.89 -0.14
N LEU A 68 5.14 -8.64 0.38
CA LEU A 68 5.63 -8.45 1.75
C LEU A 68 6.29 -7.07 1.91
N CYS A 69 7.21 -6.71 1.02
CA CYS A 69 7.85 -5.39 1.04
C CYS A 69 6.83 -4.25 0.90
N LEU A 70 5.80 -4.43 0.07
CA LEU A 70 4.68 -3.49 -0.04
C LEU A 70 3.95 -3.34 1.30
N SER A 71 3.52 -4.44 1.90
CA SER A 71 2.77 -4.40 3.17
C SER A 71 3.55 -3.72 4.30
N ILE A 72 4.87 -3.92 4.34
CA ILE A 72 5.76 -3.24 5.29
C ILE A 72 5.83 -1.74 4.99
N SER A 73 6.00 -1.37 3.72
CA SER A 73 6.00 0.03 3.29
C SER A 73 4.69 0.73 3.63
N ASP A 74 3.54 0.11 3.35
CA ASP A 74 2.23 0.68 3.64
C ASP A 74 2.00 0.85 5.15
N ILE A 75 2.49 -0.07 6.00
CA ILE A 75 2.43 0.10 7.47
C ILE A 75 3.28 1.29 7.89
N VAL A 76 4.51 1.41 7.39
CA VAL A 76 5.41 2.54 7.70
C VAL A 76 4.78 3.86 7.25
N VAL A 77 4.24 3.92 6.02
CA VAL A 77 3.52 5.08 5.51
C VAL A 77 2.33 5.40 6.38
N THR A 78 1.49 4.43 6.73
CA THR A 78 0.30 4.68 7.56
C THR A 78 0.69 5.25 8.92
N VAL A 79 1.77 4.75 9.53
CA VAL A 79 2.25 5.23 10.85
C VAL A 79 2.88 6.61 10.77
N VAL A 80 3.61 6.95 9.70
CA VAL A 80 4.29 8.25 9.58
C VAL A 80 3.36 9.32 9.01
N ASN A 81 2.65 9.00 7.94
CA ASN A 81 1.93 9.96 7.12
C ASN A 81 0.62 10.44 7.75
N MET A 82 -0.02 9.57 8.54
CA MET A 82 -1.31 9.88 9.17
C MET A 82 -1.22 10.85 10.35
N PRO A 83 -0.30 10.69 11.32
CA PRO A 83 -0.14 11.71 12.36
C PRO A 83 0.29 13.05 11.77
N LEU A 84 1.08 13.07 10.69
CA LEU A 84 1.44 14.28 9.96
C LEU A 84 0.24 14.99 9.37
N THR A 85 -0.60 14.25 8.64
CA THR A 85 -1.81 14.80 8.01
C THR A 85 -2.79 15.31 9.06
N ILE A 86 -3.02 14.55 10.13
CA ILE A 86 -3.89 14.94 11.24
C ILE A 86 -3.35 16.21 11.91
N PHE A 87 -2.05 16.27 12.18
CA PHE A 87 -1.41 17.44 12.78
C PHE A 87 -1.57 18.68 11.90
N SER A 88 -1.38 18.56 10.58
CA SER A 88 -1.58 19.68 9.66
C SER A 88 -3.03 20.13 9.56
N ILE A 89 -4.00 19.21 9.65
CA ILE A 89 -5.42 19.57 9.69
C ILE A 89 -5.75 20.33 10.98
N PHE A 90 -5.24 19.89 12.14
CA PHE A 90 -5.52 20.54 13.43
C PHE A 90 -4.79 21.87 13.62
N LYS A 91 -3.55 21.99 13.12
CA LYS A 91 -2.76 23.22 13.23
C LYS A 91 -3.02 24.20 12.09
N GLY A 92 -3.53 23.72 10.96
CA GLY A 92 -3.70 24.51 9.73
C GLY A 92 -2.38 24.90 9.08
N ILE A 93 -1.26 24.33 9.52
CA ILE A 93 0.09 24.60 9.00
C ILE A 93 0.80 23.27 8.73
N TRP A 94 1.64 23.27 7.70
CA TRP A 94 2.49 22.13 7.35
C TRP A 94 3.82 22.33 8.06
N PRO A 95 4.14 21.54 9.09
CA PRO A 95 5.32 21.80 9.94
C PRO A 95 6.63 21.27 9.35
N PHE A 96 6.57 20.56 8.21
CA PHE A 96 7.73 19.91 7.58
C PHE A 96 8.23 20.71 6.37
N THR A 97 9.47 20.45 5.98
CA THR A 97 10.13 21.09 4.84
C THR A 97 9.56 20.58 3.52
N GLU A 98 9.78 21.29 2.40
CA GLU A 98 9.32 20.85 1.07
C GLU A 98 9.84 19.46 0.71
N ASP A 99 11.08 19.14 1.09
CA ASP A 99 11.71 17.83 0.84
C ASP A 99 10.91 16.67 1.46
N ASP A 100 10.35 16.88 2.65
CA ASP A 100 9.54 15.86 3.33
C ASP A 100 8.22 15.60 2.60
N CYS A 101 7.62 16.65 2.01
CA CYS A 101 6.43 16.53 1.18
C CYS A 101 6.73 15.73 -0.10
N VAL A 102 7.86 16.02 -0.75
CA VAL A 102 8.31 15.28 -1.95
C VAL A 102 8.61 13.81 -1.61
N ALA A 103 9.27 13.54 -0.49
CA ALA A 103 9.56 12.19 -0.02
C ALA A 103 8.29 11.38 0.24
N LEU A 104 7.30 11.96 0.94
CA LEU A 104 6.00 11.32 1.16
C LEU A 104 5.24 11.08 -0.15
N GLY A 105 5.32 12.01 -1.11
CA GLY A 105 4.77 11.84 -2.45
C GLY A 105 5.39 10.66 -3.19
N TYR A 106 6.72 10.53 -3.13
CA TYR A 106 7.45 9.42 -3.74
C TYR A 106 7.06 8.06 -3.15
N ILE A 107 7.01 7.95 -1.82
CA ILE A 107 6.68 6.68 -1.16
C ILE A 107 5.25 6.22 -1.51
N ASN A 108 4.29 7.15 -1.60
CA ASN A 108 2.93 6.84 -2.04
C ASN A 108 2.90 6.32 -3.49
N MET A 109 3.69 6.91 -4.39
CA MET A 109 3.79 6.43 -5.78
C MET A 109 4.41 5.04 -5.87
N VAL A 110 5.48 4.78 -5.12
CA VAL A 110 6.10 3.46 -5.04
C VAL A 110 5.09 2.42 -4.54
N SER A 111 4.29 2.76 -3.54
CA SER A 111 3.25 1.89 -2.98
C SER A 111 2.15 1.59 -4.00
N PHE A 112 1.74 2.58 -4.80
CA PHE A 112 0.79 2.37 -5.91
C PHE A 112 1.34 1.41 -6.97
N ILE A 113 2.58 1.62 -7.44
CA ILE A 113 3.23 0.75 -8.43
C ILE A 113 3.35 -0.68 -7.90
N ALA A 114 3.77 -0.84 -6.65
CA ALA A 114 3.90 -2.14 -6.02
C ALA A 114 2.55 -2.84 -5.81
N SER A 115 1.46 -2.13 -5.54
CA SER A 115 0.09 -2.68 -5.53
C SER A 115 -0.33 -3.23 -6.90
N VAL A 116 -0.08 -2.49 -7.97
CA VAL A 116 -0.35 -2.97 -9.35
C VAL A 116 0.47 -4.22 -9.66
N MET A 117 1.76 -4.22 -9.32
CA MET A 117 2.62 -5.39 -9.47
C MET A 117 2.13 -6.60 -8.66
N SER A 118 1.57 -6.36 -7.47
CA SER A 118 0.97 -7.38 -6.63
C SER A 118 -0.28 -8.00 -7.28
N LEU A 119 -1.15 -7.18 -7.88
CA LEU A 119 -2.30 -7.67 -8.66
C LEU A 119 -1.85 -8.49 -9.88
N THR A 120 -0.86 -8.00 -10.62
CA THR A 120 -0.26 -8.73 -11.75
C THR A 120 0.34 -10.05 -11.29
N ALA A 121 1.02 -10.08 -10.15
CA ALA A 121 1.57 -11.29 -9.55
C ALA A 121 0.50 -12.30 -9.14
N ILE A 122 -0.62 -11.86 -8.55
CA ILE A 122 -1.76 -12.73 -8.22
C ILE A 122 -2.33 -13.34 -9.51
N SER A 123 -2.46 -12.53 -10.56
CA SER A 123 -2.89 -12.98 -11.89
C SER A 123 -1.91 -14.01 -12.46
N LEU A 124 -0.62 -13.75 -12.39
CA LEU A 124 0.44 -14.65 -12.85
C LEU A 124 0.43 -15.98 -12.09
N ASN A 125 0.24 -15.95 -10.77
CA ASN A 125 0.14 -17.15 -9.94
C ASN A 125 -1.06 -18.02 -10.35
N ARG A 126 -2.21 -17.40 -10.65
CA ARG A 126 -3.37 -18.12 -11.19
C ARG A 126 -3.09 -18.64 -12.60
N TYR A 127 -2.45 -17.85 -13.46
CA TYR A 127 -2.05 -18.26 -14.80
C TYR A 127 -1.13 -19.47 -14.77
N PHE A 128 -0.06 -19.46 -13.96
CA PHE A 128 0.84 -20.60 -13.82
C PHE A 128 0.15 -21.82 -13.19
N ARG A 129 -0.73 -21.65 -12.20
CA ARG A 129 -1.51 -22.79 -11.67
C ARG A 129 -2.39 -23.43 -12.74
N ILE A 130 -2.99 -22.64 -13.62
CA ILE A 130 -3.88 -23.15 -14.67
C ILE A 130 -3.07 -23.74 -15.83
N CYS A 131 -2.12 -22.98 -16.37
CA CYS A 131 -1.34 -23.38 -17.55
C CYS A 131 -0.24 -24.40 -17.23
N ARG A 132 0.41 -24.33 -16.06
CA ARG A 132 1.49 -25.26 -15.67
C ARG A 132 0.96 -26.54 -15.01
N SER A 133 -0.28 -26.56 -14.51
CA SER A 133 -0.99 -27.80 -14.14
C SER A 133 -1.14 -28.74 -15.36
N LEU A 134 -1.27 -28.18 -16.57
CA LEU A 134 -1.33 -28.98 -17.81
C LEU A 134 0.02 -29.57 -18.24
N HIS A 135 1.15 -28.98 -17.85
CA HIS A 135 2.47 -29.52 -18.21
C HIS A 135 2.97 -30.64 -17.28
N PHE A 136 2.30 -30.86 -16.14
CA PHE A 136 2.63 -31.94 -15.20
C PHE A 136 1.69 -33.15 -15.24
N LYS A 137 0.58 -33.10 -16.01
CA LYS A 137 -0.23 -34.30 -16.29
C LYS A 137 0.26 -35.11 -17.50
N SER A 138 1.14 -34.56 -18.34
CA SER A 138 1.73 -35.30 -19.47
C SER A 138 3.07 -35.98 -19.16
N MET A 139 3.68 -35.69 -18.00
CA MET A 139 5.01 -36.23 -17.62
C MET A 139 4.98 -37.33 -16.53
N PHE A 140 3.80 -37.82 -16.15
CA PHE A 140 3.69 -38.94 -15.19
C PHE A 140 2.81 -40.07 -15.73
N THR A 141 3.19 -40.60 -16.90
CA THR A 141 3.01 -42.03 -17.16
C THR A 141 4.31 -42.76 -16.78
N PHE A 142 4.71 -42.69 -15.50
CA PHE A 142 5.92 -43.36 -14.99
C PHE A 142 5.90 -44.88 -15.21
N LYS A 143 4.71 -45.46 -15.46
CA LYS A 143 4.55 -46.90 -15.77
C LYS A 143 4.90 -47.29 -17.22
N LYS A 144 5.08 -46.36 -18.16
CA LYS A 144 5.44 -46.70 -19.55
C LYS A 144 6.89 -46.43 -19.93
N THR A 145 7.60 -45.53 -19.24
CA THR A 145 9.05 -45.34 -19.47
C THR A 145 9.90 -46.43 -18.81
N MET A 146 9.40 -47.04 -17.73
CA MET A 146 10.07 -48.15 -17.01
C MET A 146 9.93 -49.53 -17.69
N MET A 147 9.17 -49.65 -18.78
CA MET A 147 9.20 -50.84 -19.66
C MET A 147 10.09 -50.63 -20.89
N MET A 148 10.75 -49.47 -20.98
CA MET A 148 11.66 -49.09 -22.07
C MET A 148 13.06 -48.78 -21.54
N ALA A 149 13.39 -49.32 -20.37
CA ALA A 149 14.75 -49.50 -19.90
C ALA A 149 14.84 -50.99 -19.54
N PHE A 150 15.57 -51.70 -20.39
CA PHE A 150 15.97 -53.11 -20.34
C PHE A 150 15.89 -53.80 -18.96
#